data_AF-A0A060C4E1-F1
#
_entry.id   AF-A0A060C4E1-F1
#
_cell.length_a   1.000
_cell.length_b   1.000
_cell.length_c   1.000
_cell.angle_alpha   90.00
_cell.angle_beta   90.00
_cell.angle_gamma   90.00
#
_symmetry.space_group_name_H-M   'P 1'
#
loop_
_entity.id
_entity.type
_entity.pdbx_description
1 polymer ?
#
loop_
_entity_poly.entity_id
_entity_poly.type
_entity_poly.pdbx_seq_one_letter_code
_entity_poly.pdbx_strand_id
1 'polypeptide(L)'
;PIFVTAQAALESGWGKSAIGNNLFGITKGSTWKGAVQLVNTTEYFSTPNVTFKAPEKVMSVTKLSEKRYKYAVKRLFRDYDSVADCLADHLAILKKSGYADSWAYRKDARQYVRKIVDDIGSKYATSPEYVETMDKVFVMVENVV
;
A
#
# COMPACT_ATOMS: atom_id res chain seq x y z
N PRO A 1 12.30 -0.63 -12.68
CA PRO A 1 13.00 0.14 -11.61
C PRO A 1 12.23 1.40 -11.20
N ILE A 2 11.87 2.27 -12.16
CA ILE A 2 11.15 3.53 -11.88
C ILE A 2 9.85 3.29 -11.11
N PHE A 3 9.00 2.38 -11.60
CA PHE A 3 7.70 2.10 -10.98
C PHE A 3 7.80 1.79 -9.48
N VAL A 4 8.56 0.76 -9.11
CA VAL A 4 8.65 0.29 -7.72
C VAL A 4 9.31 1.33 -6.81
N THR A 5 10.29 2.09 -7.33
CA THR A 5 10.98 3.14 -6.57
C THR A 5 10.02 4.30 -6.26
N ALA A 6 9.29 4.77 -7.27
CA ALA A 6 8.30 5.82 -7.09
C ALA A 6 7.15 5.38 -6.19
N GLN A 7 6.69 4.13 -6.31
CA GLN A 7 5.65 3.61 -5.45
C GLN A 7 6.14 3.51 -4.00
N ALA A 8 7.36 2.99 -3.77
CA ALA A 8 7.96 2.97 -2.44
C ALA A 8 8.10 4.39 -1.86
N ALA A 9 8.53 5.37 -2.67
CA ALA A 9 8.64 6.77 -2.26
C ALA A 9 7.27 7.37 -1.89
N LEU A 10 6.22 7.10 -2.67
CA LEU A 10 4.88 7.57 -2.37
C LEU A 10 4.35 6.97 -1.07
N GLU A 11 4.38 5.63 -0.95
CA GLU A 11 3.77 4.90 0.16
C GLU A 11 4.49 5.15 1.50
N SER A 12 5.81 5.32 1.47
CA SER A 12 6.60 5.60 2.67
C SER A 12 6.84 7.08 2.94
N GLY A 13 6.36 7.99 2.10
CA GLY A 13 6.69 9.42 2.19
C GLY A 13 8.21 9.66 2.09
N TRP A 14 8.87 9.07 1.10
CA TRP A 14 10.32 9.05 0.92
C TRP A 14 11.05 8.45 2.13
N GLY A 15 10.53 7.35 2.66
CA GLY A 15 11.06 6.61 3.82
C GLY A 15 10.69 7.18 5.19
N LYS A 16 10.19 8.41 5.26
CA LYS A 16 9.93 9.11 6.54
C LYS A 16 8.81 8.50 7.37
N SER A 17 7.85 7.85 6.72
CA SER A 17 6.66 7.26 7.32
C SER A 17 6.67 5.73 7.24
N ALA A 18 7.79 5.11 6.84
CA ALA A 18 7.90 3.66 6.75
C ALA A 18 7.78 3.00 8.14
N ILE A 19 7.15 1.82 8.16
CA ILE A 19 7.05 1.00 9.37
C ILE A 19 8.25 0.05 9.39
N GLY A 20 9.35 0.49 10.02
CA GLY A 20 10.63 -0.22 9.90
C GLY A 20 11.04 -0.35 8.43
N ASN A 21 11.31 -1.58 7.97
CA ASN A 21 11.64 -1.86 6.57
C ASN A 21 10.41 -2.03 5.66
N ASN A 22 9.19 -1.91 6.17
CA ASN A 22 7.95 -2.06 5.39
C ASN A 22 7.58 -0.75 4.67
N LEU A 23 8.18 -0.55 3.49
CA LEU A 23 8.01 0.66 2.69
C LEU A 23 6.59 0.86 2.13
N PHE A 24 5.82 -0.22 1.97
CA PHE A 24 4.49 -0.19 1.33
C PHE A 24 3.35 -0.34 2.35
N GLY A 25 3.64 -0.33 3.65
CA GLY A 25 2.61 -0.50 4.69
C GLY A 25 1.84 -1.82 4.56
N ILE A 26 2.49 -2.92 4.16
CA ILE A 26 1.82 -4.20 3.91
C ILE A 26 1.36 -4.78 5.25
N THR A 27 0.04 -4.88 5.43
CA THR A 27 -0.55 -5.55 6.59
C THR A 27 -0.26 -7.06 6.55
N LYS A 28 -0.30 -7.72 7.72
CA LYS A 28 -0.05 -9.16 7.85
C LYS A 28 -0.89 -9.97 6.83
N GLY A 29 -2.18 -9.70 6.76
CA GLY A 29 -3.11 -10.53 6.00
C GLY A 29 -3.17 -11.97 6.52
N SER A 30 -3.90 -12.85 5.82
CA SER A 30 -4.12 -14.23 6.26
C SER A 30 -2.97 -15.18 5.92
N THR A 31 -2.19 -14.88 4.89
CA THR A 31 -1.17 -15.80 4.36
C THR A 31 0.23 -15.60 4.95
N TRP A 32 0.48 -14.50 5.66
CA TRP A 32 1.81 -14.17 6.15
C TRP A 32 2.18 -14.96 7.41
N LYS A 33 3.29 -15.69 7.31
CA LYS A 33 3.86 -16.52 8.37
C LYS A 33 5.13 -15.94 9.00
N GLY A 34 5.67 -14.85 8.45
CA GLY A 34 6.87 -14.19 8.96
C GLY A 34 6.60 -13.28 10.16
N ALA A 35 7.64 -12.53 10.56
CA ALA A 35 7.58 -11.58 11.65
C ALA A 35 6.53 -10.49 11.40
N VAL A 36 5.97 -9.97 12.49
CA VAL A 36 4.94 -8.93 12.47
C VAL A 36 5.18 -7.95 13.60
N GLN A 37 4.79 -6.70 13.38
CA GLN A 37 4.75 -5.67 14.39
C GLN A 37 3.34 -5.06 14.51
N LEU A 38 2.92 -4.78 15.74
CA LEU A 38 1.62 -4.18 16.03
C LEU A 38 1.77 -2.67 16.13
N VAL A 39 1.18 -1.94 15.20
CA VAL A 39 1.43 -0.50 15.00
C VAL A 39 0.14 0.30 15.13
N ASN A 40 0.23 1.49 15.73
CA ASN A 40 -0.85 2.46 15.72
C ASN A 40 -0.91 3.15 14.36
N THR A 41 -2.04 3.06 13.67
CA THR A 41 -2.24 3.69 12.35
C THR A 41 -3.61 4.36 12.25
N THR A 42 -3.84 5.05 11.15
CA THR A 42 -5.11 5.68 10.78
C THR A 42 -5.70 4.98 9.57
N GLU A 43 -6.97 4.58 9.66
CA GLU A 43 -7.73 4.05 8.52
C GLU A 43 -9.00 4.85 8.29
N TYR A 44 -9.52 4.81 7.07
CA TYR A 44 -10.74 5.50 6.68
C TYR A 44 -11.77 4.49 6.17
N PHE A 45 -12.96 4.51 6.76
CA PHE A 45 -14.07 3.63 6.37
C PHE A 45 -15.34 4.45 6.12
N SER A 46 -16.27 3.85 5.38
CA SER A 46 -17.57 4.46 5.07
C SER A 46 -18.62 4.27 6.17
N THR A 47 -18.35 3.40 7.14
CA THR A 47 -19.26 3.08 8.26
C THR A 47 -18.54 3.24 9.60
N PRO A 48 -19.27 3.39 10.71
CA PRO A 48 -18.70 3.53 12.06
C PRO A 48 -18.50 2.20 12.82
N ASN A 49 -18.83 1.05 12.21
CA ASN A 49 -18.92 -0.24 12.90
C ASN A 49 -17.86 -1.26 12.48
N VAL A 50 -16.73 -0.80 11.89
CA VAL A 50 -15.64 -1.71 11.53
C VAL A 50 -14.98 -2.26 12.79
N THR A 51 -14.74 -3.57 12.81
CA THR A 51 -14.08 -4.25 13.94
C THR A 51 -12.90 -5.07 13.44
N PHE A 52 -11.93 -5.29 14.34
CA PHE A 52 -10.76 -6.11 14.10
C PHE A 52 -10.66 -7.21 15.15
N LYS A 53 -10.04 -8.33 14.77
CA LYS A 53 -9.79 -9.43 15.70
C LYS A 53 -8.50 -9.16 16.48
N ALA A 54 -8.52 -9.46 17.77
CA ALA A 54 -7.34 -9.32 18.62
C ALA A 54 -6.12 -10.05 18.01
N PRO A 55 -4.91 -9.47 18.10
CA PRO A 55 -4.55 -8.26 18.87
C PRO A 55 -4.84 -6.93 18.16
N GLU A 56 -5.30 -6.95 16.90
CA GLU A 56 -5.74 -5.75 16.19
C GLU A 56 -7.03 -5.21 16.81
N LYS A 57 -7.18 -3.89 16.86
CA LYS A 57 -8.36 -3.26 17.45
C LYS A 57 -8.57 -1.82 17.00
N VAL A 58 -9.82 -1.39 17.07
CA VAL A 58 -10.18 0.02 16.99
C VAL A 58 -9.87 0.69 18.33
N MET A 59 -9.16 1.82 18.28
CA MET A 59 -8.86 2.64 19.46
C MET A 59 -9.88 3.78 19.59
N SER A 60 -10.18 4.46 18.48
CA SER A 60 -11.21 5.49 18.44
C SER A 60 -11.75 5.69 17.03
N VAL A 61 -12.97 6.24 16.93
CA VAL A 61 -13.64 6.57 15.67
C VAL A 61 -14.07 8.03 15.70
N THR A 62 -13.75 8.77 14.64
CA THR A 62 -14.17 10.16 14.44
C THR A 62 -14.94 10.27 13.13
N LYS A 63 -16.19 10.73 13.18
CA LYS A 63 -16.97 11.02 11.97
C LYS A 63 -16.40 12.26 11.28
N LEU A 64 -16.11 12.17 9.98
CA LEU A 64 -15.65 13.28 9.16
C LEU A 64 -16.76 13.79 8.23
N SER A 65 -17.56 12.89 7.65
CA SER A 65 -18.75 13.22 6.86
C SER A 65 -19.76 12.06 6.91
N GLU A 66 -20.87 12.14 6.17
CA GLU A 66 -21.91 11.10 6.18
C GLU A 66 -21.38 9.69 5.87
N LYS A 67 -20.43 9.58 4.94
CA LYS A 67 -19.84 8.31 4.48
C LYS A 67 -18.33 8.26 4.67
N ARG A 68 -17.79 9.00 5.64
CA ARG A 68 -16.35 9.00 5.91
C ARG A 68 -16.08 9.11 7.41
N TYR A 69 -15.43 8.08 7.94
CA TYR A 69 -15.05 7.96 9.34
C TYR A 69 -13.55 7.71 9.41
N LYS A 70 -12.85 8.46 10.25
CA LYS A 70 -11.44 8.27 10.57
C LYS A 70 -11.34 7.36 11.78
N TYR A 71 -10.57 6.30 11.66
CA TYR A 71 -10.31 5.35 12.74
C TYR A 71 -8.86 5.46 13.16
N ALA A 72 -8.61 5.65 14.46
CA ALA A 72 -7.32 5.31 15.05
C ALA A 72 -7.36 3.82 15.43
N VAL A 73 -6.41 3.03 14.93
CA VAL A 73 -6.44 1.57 15.05
C VAL A 73 -5.06 1.03 15.42
N LYS A 74 -5.04 -0.16 16.02
CA LYS A 74 -3.86 -1.02 16.09
C LYS A 74 -3.97 -2.11 15.03
N ARG A 75 -3.00 -2.20 14.14
CA ARG A 75 -2.95 -3.18 13.04
C ARG A 75 -1.63 -3.92 13.02
N LEU A 76 -1.66 -5.17 12.57
CA LEU A 76 -0.47 -5.98 12.36
C LEU A 76 0.09 -5.71 10.96
N PHE A 77 1.32 -5.24 10.91
CA PHE A 77 2.08 -5.07 9.69
C PHE A 77 3.16 -6.15 9.59
N ARG A 78 3.51 -6.50 8.36
CA ARG A 78 4.66 -7.37 8.08
C ARG A 78 5.91 -6.65 8.55
N ASP A 79 6.77 -7.38 9.25
CA ASP A 79 8.05 -6.91 9.74
C ASP A 79 9.16 -7.60 8.96
N TYR A 80 10.00 -6.83 8.28
CA TYR A 80 11.01 -7.35 7.37
C TYR A 80 12.41 -7.09 7.94
N ASP A 81 13.31 -8.06 7.78
CA ASP A 81 14.71 -7.92 8.21
C ASP A 81 15.46 -6.89 7.37
N SER A 82 15.07 -6.73 6.09
CA SER A 82 15.66 -5.75 5.18
C SER A 82 14.64 -5.11 4.23
N VAL A 83 15.01 -3.97 3.65
CA VAL A 83 14.26 -3.35 2.54
C VAL A 83 14.20 -4.29 1.33
N ALA A 84 15.23 -5.11 1.09
CA ALA A 84 15.23 -6.07 0.00
C ALA A 84 14.12 -7.13 0.16
N ASP A 85 13.89 -7.62 1.38
CA ASP A 85 12.81 -8.57 1.67
C ASP A 85 11.43 -7.93 1.46
N CYS A 86 11.28 -6.66 1.86
CA CYS A 86 10.06 -5.90 1.59
C CYS A 86 9.79 -5.78 0.09
N LEU A 87 10.81 -5.43 -0.71
CA LEU A 87 10.69 -5.31 -2.17
C LEU A 87 10.37 -6.67 -2.82
N ALA A 88 10.97 -7.76 -2.35
CA ALA A 88 10.72 -9.10 -2.86
C ALA A 88 9.28 -9.56 -2.57
N ASP A 89 8.77 -9.31 -1.37
CA ASP A 89 7.40 -9.65 -0.98
C ASP A 89 6.36 -8.77 -1.72
N HIS A 90 6.64 -7.48 -1.86
CA HIS A 90 5.82 -6.58 -2.68
C HIS A 90 5.77 -7.05 -4.14
N LEU A 91 6.90 -7.47 -4.72
CA LEU A 91 6.94 -8.05 -6.06
C LEU A 91 6.12 -9.34 -6.15
N ALA A 92 6.13 -10.19 -5.12
CA ALA A 92 5.33 -11.40 -5.09
C ALA A 92 3.83 -11.10 -5.05
N ILE A 93 3.40 -10.02 -4.39
CA ILE A 93 2.02 -9.54 -4.43
C ILE A 93 1.62 -9.16 -5.86
N LEU A 94 2.44 -8.37 -6.54
CA LEU A 94 2.18 -7.91 -7.91
C LEU A 94 2.24 -9.03 -8.97
N LYS A 95 2.79 -10.20 -8.63
CA LYS A 95 2.78 -11.40 -9.48
C LYS A 95 1.56 -12.30 -9.30
N LYS A 96 0.68 -12.01 -8.33
CA LYS A 96 -0.55 -12.80 -8.13
C LYS A 96 -1.46 -12.71 -9.36
N SER A 97 -2.28 -13.73 -9.56
CA SER A 97 -3.21 -13.82 -10.70
C SER A 97 -4.12 -12.60 -10.86
N GLY A 98 -4.47 -11.95 -9.75
CA GLY A 98 -5.24 -10.71 -9.76
C GLY A 98 -4.58 -9.54 -10.49
N TYR A 99 -3.25 -9.54 -10.66
CA TYR A 99 -2.53 -8.49 -11.39
C TYR A 99 -2.00 -8.97 -12.76
N ALA A 100 -2.42 -10.14 -13.23
CA ALA A 100 -1.87 -10.76 -14.44
C ALA A 100 -2.08 -9.90 -15.70
N ASP A 101 -3.22 -9.21 -15.79
CA ASP A 101 -3.57 -8.26 -16.86
C ASP A 101 -2.62 -7.05 -16.87
N SER A 102 -2.28 -6.52 -15.70
CA SER A 102 -1.35 -5.41 -15.56
C SER A 102 0.10 -5.85 -15.84
N TRP A 103 0.46 -7.09 -15.52
CA TRP A 103 1.84 -7.59 -15.53
C TRP A 103 2.51 -7.52 -16.92
N ALA A 104 1.73 -7.59 -17.99
CA ALA A 104 2.20 -7.38 -19.36
C ALA A 104 2.93 -6.03 -19.52
N TYR A 105 2.50 -5.02 -18.76
CA TYR A 105 2.97 -3.64 -18.85
C TYR A 105 4.06 -3.28 -17.84
N ARG A 106 4.52 -4.20 -17.00
CA ARG A 106 5.50 -3.98 -15.90
C ARG A 106 6.81 -3.27 -16.30
N LYS A 107 7.12 -3.16 -17.60
CA LYS A 107 8.31 -2.47 -18.13
C LYS A 107 8.05 -1.01 -18.49
N ASP A 108 6.78 -0.58 -18.55
CA ASP A 108 6.36 0.81 -18.74
C ASP A 108 5.69 1.28 -17.45
N ALA A 109 6.36 2.13 -16.67
CA ALA A 109 5.85 2.56 -15.37
C ALA A 109 4.52 3.33 -15.47
N ARG A 110 4.36 4.17 -16.51
CA ARG A 110 3.18 5.00 -16.72
C ARG A 110 2.00 4.15 -17.15
N GLN A 111 2.20 3.19 -18.05
CA GLN A 111 1.15 2.27 -18.45
C GLN A 111 0.81 1.29 -17.33
N TYR A 112 1.82 0.79 -16.61
CA TYR A 112 1.63 -0.16 -15.53
C TYR A 112 0.81 0.43 -14.38
N VAL A 113 1.09 1.68 -13.95
CA VAL A 113 0.31 2.31 -12.87
C VAL A 113 -1.16 2.46 -13.23
N ARG A 114 -1.46 2.80 -14.49
CA ARG A 114 -2.85 2.91 -14.99
C ARG A 114 -3.56 1.56 -14.95
N LYS A 115 -2.85 0.48 -15.25
CA LYS A 115 -3.38 -0.88 -15.26
C LYS A 115 -3.61 -1.47 -13.87
N ILE A 116 -2.71 -1.24 -12.92
CA ILE A 116 -2.90 -1.79 -11.56
C ILE A 116 -4.03 -1.15 -10.76
N VAL A 117 -4.62 -0.05 -11.24
CA VAL A 117 -5.75 0.63 -10.59
C VAL A 117 -7.03 0.66 -11.43
N ASP A 118 -7.02 0.03 -12.62
CA ASP A 118 -8.22 -0.08 -13.44
C ASP A 118 -9.22 -1.10 -12.86
N ASP A 119 -10.33 -1.32 -13.56
CA ASP A 119 -11.42 -2.20 -13.14
C ASP A 119 -11.36 -3.60 -13.79
N ILE A 120 -10.21 -4.01 -14.36
CA ILE A 120 -10.05 -5.32 -15.02
C ILE A 120 -9.60 -6.37 -14.00
N GLY A 121 -8.48 -6.10 -13.33
CA GLY A 121 -7.87 -7.00 -12.36
C GLY A 121 -8.16 -6.61 -10.90
N SER A 122 -7.25 -7.01 -10.02
CA SER A 122 -7.19 -6.49 -8.65
C SER A 122 -6.78 -5.03 -8.68
N LYS A 123 -7.57 -4.19 -8.01
CA LYS A 123 -7.30 -2.77 -7.88
C LYS A 123 -6.35 -2.51 -6.72
N TYR A 124 -5.16 -2.00 -7.00
CA TYR A 124 -4.14 -1.68 -5.98
C TYR A 124 -4.56 -0.49 -5.10
N ALA A 125 -5.13 0.56 -5.69
CA ALA A 125 -5.60 1.74 -4.99
C ALA A 125 -6.93 2.25 -5.56
N THR A 126 -7.79 2.80 -4.71
CA THR A 126 -9.11 3.32 -5.09
C THR A 126 -9.18 4.84 -5.22
N SER A 127 -8.08 5.56 -4.93
CA SER A 127 -8.05 7.01 -5.07
C SER A 127 -8.11 7.39 -6.56
N PRO A 128 -9.04 8.27 -6.97
CA PRO A 128 -9.12 8.74 -8.36
C PRO A 128 -7.84 9.43 -8.83
N GLU A 129 -7.08 10.01 -7.91
CA GLU A 129 -5.87 10.82 -8.15
C GLU A 129 -4.58 10.00 -8.06
N TYR A 130 -4.67 8.68 -7.83
CA TYR A 130 -3.51 7.83 -7.61
C TYR A 130 -2.55 7.84 -8.82
N VAL A 131 -3.10 7.75 -10.05
CA VAL A 131 -2.29 7.78 -11.28
C VAL A 131 -1.59 9.12 -11.45
N GLU A 132 -2.30 10.23 -11.24
CA GLU A 132 -1.71 11.58 -11.38
C GLU A 132 -0.60 11.81 -10.35
N THR A 133 -0.83 11.35 -9.12
CA THR A 133 0.17 11.41 -8.04
C THR A 133 1.41 10.60 -8.40
N MET A 134 1.23 9.37 -8.86
CA MET A 134 2.33 8.51 -9.29
C MET A 134 3.08 9.08 -10.50
N ASP A 135 2.39 9.66 -11.48
CA ASP A 135 3.03 10.32 -12.63
C ASP A 135 3.95 11.47 -12.17
N LYS A 136 3.56 12.26 -11.16
CA LYS A 136 4.42 13.29 -10.54
C LYS A 136 5.64 12.67 -9.85
N VAL A 137 5.46 11.58 -9.11
CA VAL A 137 6.58 10.91 -8.43
C VAL A 137 7.53 10.24 -9.44
N PHE A 138 7.03 9.72 -10.57
CA PHE A 138 7.89 9.21 -11.65
C PHE A 138 8.82 10.30 -12.17
N VAL A 139 8.31 11.50 -12.44
CA VAL A 139 9.14 12.63 -12.87
C VAL A 139 10.21 12.96 -11.82
N MET A 140 9.85 12.96 -10.54
CA MET A 140 10.84 13.19 -9.47
C MET A 140 11.92 12.11 -9.49
N VAL A 141 11.55 10.83 -9.51
CA VAL A 141 12.49 9.70 -9.49
C VAL A 141 13.39 9.72 -10.73
N GLU A 142 12.84 9.93 -11.93
CA GLU A 142 13.59 10.03 -13.20
C GLU A 142 14.70 11.10 -13.17
N ASN A 143 14.58 12.12 -12.32
CA ASN A 143 15.59 13.16 -12.16
C ASN A 143 16.70 12.82 -11.13
N VAL A 144 16.56 11.72 -10.39
CA VAL A 144 17.54 11.30 -9.35
C VAL A 144 18.22 9.97 -9.69
N VAL A 145 17.69 9.18 -10.63
CA VAL A 145 18.24 7.89 -11.04
C VAL A 145 18.92 7.92 -12.41
#